data_AF-Q9RYC9-F1
#
_entry.id   AF-Q9RYC9-F1
#
_cell.length_a   1.000
_cell.length_b   1.000
_cell.length_c   1.000
_cell.angle_alpha   90.00
_cell.angle_beta   90.00
_cell.angle_gamma   90.00
#
_symmetry.space_group_name_H-M   'P 1'
#
loop_
_entity.id
_entity.type
_entity.pdbx_description
1 polymer ?
#
loop_
_entity_poly.entity_id
_entity_poly.type
_entity_poly.pdbx_seq_one_letter_code
_entity_poly.pdbx_strand_id
1 'polypeptide(L)'
;MTAASLPCDIVSLRMAHCRAEHAAGSRQYHLAVLHYRTCLEVAERREDCRAMQFFALRLAECYDEMGLRTKAHSFRHLADADDTALLG
;
A
#
# COMPACT_ATOMS: atom_id res chain seq x y z
N MET A 1 21.09 22.13 3.11
CA MET A 1 21.19 20.71 3.51
C MET A 1 20.35 19.91 2.53
N THR A 2 20.96 19.40 1.48
CA THR A 2 20.32 18.57 0.46
C THR A 2 20.03 17.21 1.09
N ALA A 3 18.77 16.90 1.35
CA ALA A 3 18.36 15.54 1.69
C ALA A 3 18.72 14.66 0.48
N ALA A 4 19.78 13.88 0.61
CA ALA A 4 20.09 12.85 -0.35
C ALA A 4 18.86 11.95 -0.43
N SER A 5 18.17 11.98 -1.56
CA SER A 5 17.14 11.00 -1.92
C SER A 5 17.84 9.65 -1.95
N LEU A 6 17.93 9.00 -0.79
CA LEU A 6 18.41 7.64 -0.69
C LEU A 6 17.56 6.85 -1.68
N PRO A 7 18.18 6.16 -2.65
CA PRO A 7 17.44 5.34 -3.59
C PRO A 7 16.58 4.44 -2.72
N CYS A 8 15.26 4.57 -2.87
CA CYS A 8 14.33 3.80 -2.07
C CYS A 8 14.68 2.33 -2.35
N ASP A 9 15.35 1.69 -1.41
CA ASP A 9 16.05 0.44 -1.68
C ASP A 9 15.00 -0.64 -1.98
N ILE A 10 15.10 -1.25 -3.17
CA ILE A 10 14.17 -2.29 -3.62
C ILE A 10 14.15 -3.48 -2.64
N VAL A 11 15.26 -3.74 -1.95
CA VAL A 11 15.32 -4.77 -0.90
C VAL A 11 14.45 -4.37 0.28
N SER A 12 14.55 -3.12 0.75
CA SER A 12 13.72 -2.59 1.83
C SER A 12 12.23 -2.63 1.51
N LEU A 13 11.83 -2.32 0.27
CA LEU A 13 10.46 -2.44 -0.20
C LEU A 13 9.97 -3.90 -0.19
N ARG A 14 10.76 -4.82 -0.73
CA ARG A 14 10.43 -6.26 -0.75
C ARG A 14 10.29 -6.81 0.67
N MET A 15 11.20 -6.45 1.56
CA MET A 15 11.15 -6.86 2.96
C MET A 15 9.91 -6.31 3.67
N ALA A 16 9.52 -5.05 3.41
CA ALA A 16 8.28 -4.49 3.94
C ALA A 16 7.05 -5.25 3.43
N HIS A 17 7.00 -5.55 2.13
CA HIS A 17 5.91 -6.32 1.54
C HIS A 17 5.81 -7.74 2.13
N CYS A 18 6.93 -8.47 2.24
CA CYS A 18 6.95 -9.80 2.86
C CYS A 18 6.47 -9.77 4.32
N ARG A 19 6.83 -8.74 5.10
CA ARG A 19 6.32 -8.58 6.47
C ARG A 19 4.82 -8.28 6.49
N ALA A 20 4.33 -7.48 5.53
CA ALA A 20 2.90 -7.18 5.39
C ALA A 20 2.09 -8.44 5.11
N GLU A 21 2.51 -9.22 4.12
CA GLU A 21 1.85 -10.49 3.75
C GLU A 21 1.86 -11.49 4.91
N HIS A 22 2.97 -11.62 5.63
CA HIS A 22 3.05 -12.48 6.80
C HIS A 22 2.07 -12.03 7.90
N ALA A 23 2.06 -10.74 8.23
CA ALA A 23 1.16 -10.19 9.23
C ALA A 23 -0.32 -10.37 8.85
N ALA A 24 -0.67 -10.16 7.56
CA ALA A 24 -2.02 -10.39 7.04
C ALA A 24 -2.42 -11.87 7.16
N GLY A 25 -1.55 -12.79 6.75
CA GLY A 25 -1.76 -14.24 6.89
C GLY A 25 -1.92 -14.69 8.35
N SER A 26 -1.24 -14.02 9.29
CA SER A 26 -1.38 -14.26 10.73
C SER A 26 -2.51 -13.46 11.41
N ARG A 27 -3.38 -12.78 10.64
CA ARG A 27 -4.48 -11.93 11.12
C ARG A 27 -4.05 -10.77 12.02
N GLN A 28 -2.79 -10.36 11.95
CA GLN A 28 -2.25 -9.18 12.62
C GLN A 28 -2.47 -7.95 11.74
N TYR A 29 -3.73 -7.63 11.44
CA TYR A 29 -4.09 -6.65 10.42
C TYR A 29 -3.56 -5.24 10.69
N HIS A 30 -3.41 -4.85 11.96
CA HIS A 30 -2.79 -3.58 12.34
C HIS A 30 -1.32 -3.48 11.88
N LEU A 31 -0.57 -4.58 12.01
CA LEU A 31 0.83 -4.67 11.58
C LEU A 31 0.92 -4.78 10.06
N ALA A 32 0.00 -5.53 9.44
CA ALA A 32 -0.11 -5.61 7.98
C ALA A 32 -0.32 -4.21 7.36
N VAL A 33 -1.27 -3.44 7.91
CA VAL A 33 -1.55 -2.05 7.50
C VAL A 33 -0.32 -1.17 7.63
N LEU A 34 0.42 -1.26 8.74
CA LEU A 34 1.65 -0.48 8.93
C LEU A 34 2.62 -0.72 7.77
N HIS A 35 2.87 -1.99 7.42
CA HIS A 35 3.80 -2.35 6.38
C HIS A 35 3.30 -2.03 4.96
N TYR A 36 2.02 -2.29 4.65
CA TYR A 36 1.44 -1.92 3.35
C TYR A 36 1.42 -0.42 3.12
N ARG A 37 1.21 0.41 4.15
CA ARG A 37 1.30 1.87 4.01
C ARG A 37 2.69 2.33 3.61
N THR A 38 3.73 1.75 4.22
CA THR A 38 5.12 2.01 3.78
C THR A 38 5.32 1.62 2.32
N CYS A 39 4.80 0.46 1.89
CA CYS A 39 4.88 0.05 0.49
C CYS A 39 4.13 1.01 -0.46
N LEU A 40 2.94 1.49 -0.06
CA LEU A 40 2.15 2.46 -0.82
C LEU A 40 2.88 3.80 -0.97
N GLU A 41 3.42 4.35 0.12
CA GLU A 41 4.19 5.61 0.08
C GLU A 41 5.40 5.51 -0.85
N VAL A 42 6.04 4.33 -0.90
CA VAL A 42 7.15 4.08 -1.82
C VAL A 42 6.68 3.97 -3.27
N ALA A 43 5.54 3.31 -3.51
CA ALA A 43 4.94 3.22 -4.84
C ALA A 43 4.53 4.62 -5.36
N GLU A 44 3.93 5.45 -4.50
CA GLU A 44 3.60 6.86 -4.79
C GLU A 44 4.85 7.67 -5.19
N ARG A 45 5.93 7.57 -4.41
CA ARG A 45 7.19 8.27 -4.71
C ARG A 45 7.85 7.82 -6.01
N ARG A 46 7.55 6.61 -6.47
CA ARG A 46 8.07 6.02 -7.71
C ARG A 46 7.10 6.20 -8.87
N GLU A 47 5.93 6.80 -8.64
CA GLU A 47 4.85 6.95 -9.62
C GLU A 47 4.45 5.59 -10.23
N ASP A 48 4.54 4.52 -9.44
CA ASP A 48 4.17 3.16 -9.85
C ASP A 48 2.68 2.94 -9.58
N CYS A 49 1.87 3.43 -10.51
CA CYS A 49 0.42 3.26 -10.63
C CYS A 49 -0.05 1.86 -10.22
N ARG A 50 0.50 0.80 -10.83
CA ARG A 50 0.08 -0.58 -10.56
C ARG A 50 0.40 -1.02 -9.14
N ALA A 51 1.58 -0.67 -8.63
CA ALA A 51 1.93 -0.97 -7.25
C ALA A 51 1.05 -0.20 -6.26
N MET A 52 0.70 1.06 -6.55
CA MET A 52 -0.23 1.84 -5.74
C MET A 52 -1.60 1.18 -5.67
N GLN A 53 -2.17 0.79 -6.80
CA GLN A 53 -3.45 0.07 -6.86
C GLN A 53 -3.40 -1.21 -6.03
N PHE A 54 -2.35 -2.03 -6.22
CA PHE A 54 -2.17 -3.26 -5.48
C PHE A 54 -2.13 -3.04 -3.97
N PHE A 55 -1.28 -2.11 -3.48
CA PHE A 55 -1.16 -1.86 -2.05
C PHE A 55 -2.41 -1.19 -1.46
N ALA A 56 -3.10 -0.35 -2.24
CA ALA A 56 -4.37 0.24 -1.84
C ALA A 56 -5.46 -0.84 -1.65
N LEU A 57 -5.55 -1.82 -2.55
CA LEU A 57 -6.48 -2.96 -2.40
C LEU A 57 -6.15 -3.80 -1.15
N ARG A 58 -4.88 -4.14 -0.92
CA ARG A 58 -4.46 -4.89 0.28
C ARG A 58 -4.76 -4.13 1.58
N LEU A 59 -4.60 -2.80 1.58
CA LEU A 59 -4.99 -1.95 2.70
C LEU A 59 -6.50 -1.97 2.92
N ALA A 60 -7.30 -1.90 1.84
CA ALA A 60 -8.75 -1.96 1.94
C ALA A 60 -9.21 -3.28 2.57
N GLU A 61 -8.66 -4.41 2.14
CA GLU A 61 -8.94 -5.73 2.71
C GLU A 61 -8.62 -5.78 4.20
N CYS A 62 -7.42 -5.33 4.60
CA CYS A 62 -7.04 -5.31 6.02
C CYS A 62 -7.98 -4.43 6.86
N TYR A 63 -8.43 -3.29 6.33
CA TYR A 63 -9.38 -2.43 7.03
C TYR A 63 -10.78 -3.04 7.12
N ASP A 64 -11.22 -3.77 6.11
CA ASP A 64 -12.52 -4.45 6.12
C ASP A 64 -12.54 -5.59 7.15
N GLU A 65 -11.47 -6.38 7.22
CA GLU A 65 -11.26 -7.41 8.24
C GLU A 65 -11.27 -6.86 9.68
N MET A 66 -10.86 -5.61 9.86
CA MET A 66 -10.93 -4.90 11.15
C MET A 66 -12.29 -4.22 11.41
N GLY A 67 -13.25 -4.31 10.48
CA GLY A 67 -14.56 -3.65 10.58
C GLY A 67 -14.54 -2.15 10.26
N LEU A 68 -13.43 -1.62 9.75
CA LEU A 68 -13.22 -0.20 9.42
C LEU A 68 -13.66 0.11 7.98
N ARG A 69 -14.93 -0.17 7.67
CA ARG A 69 -15.50 -0.16 6.31
C ARG A 69 -15.35 1.15 5.56
N THR A 70 -15.54 2.29 6.22
CA THR A 70 -15.38 3.61 5.59
C THR A 70 -13.95 3.80 5.08
N LYS A 71 -12.97 3.37 5.88
CA LYS A 71 -11.56 3.47 5.52
C LYS A 71 -11.21 2.48 4.41
N ALA A 72 -11.74 1.25 4.47
CA ALA A 72 -11.61 0.29 3.39
C ALA A 72 -12.14 0.84 2.06
N HIS A 73 -13.31 1.49 2.07
CA HIS A 73 -13.90 2.12 0.88
C HIS A 73 -13.00 3.21 0.29
N SER A 74 -12.42 4.08 1.11
CA SER A 74 -11.47 5.10 0.64
C SER A 74 -10.28 4.50 -0.10
N PHE A 75 -9.74 3.39 0.39
CA PHE A 75 -8.61 2.71 -0.27
C PHE A 75 -9.02 1.94 -1.52
N ARG A 76 -10.24 1.37 -1.59
CA ARG A 76 -10.78 0.80 -2.85
C ARG A 76 -10.90 1.88 -3.92
N HIS A 77 -11.48 3.02 -3.55
CA HIS A 77 -11.59 4.15 -4.47
C HIS A 77 -10.22 4.67 -4.93
N LEU A 78 -9.20 4.65 -4.06
CA LEU A 78 -7.83 5.00 -4.44
C LEU A 78 -7.27 4.02 -5.48
N ALA A 79 -7.55 2.72 -5.34
CA ALA A 79 -7.15 1.72 -6.32
C ALA A 79 -7.88 1.88 -7.66
N ASP A 80 -9.16 2.27 -7.64
CA ASP A 80 -9.96 2.43 -8.86
C ASP A 80 -9.65 3.75 -9.62
N ALA A 81 -9.22 4.79 -8.91
CA ALA A 81 -8.99 6.12 -9.49
C ALA A 81 -7.90 6.14 -10.59
N ASP A 82 -6.95 5.22 -10.52
CA ASP A 82 -5.79 5.18 -11.42
C ASP A 82 -6.10 4.47 -12.76
N ASP A 83 -7.09 3.58 -12.79
CA ASP A 83 -7.60 2.99 -14.04
C ASP A 83 -8.43 4.01 -14.85
N THR A 84 -9.05 4.97 -14.14
CA THR A 84 -9.87 6.02 -14.76
C THR A 84 -9.01 7.13 -15.40
N ALA A 85 -7.80 7.36 -14.89
CA ALA A 85 -6.86 8.36 -15.41
C ALA A 85 -6.23 7.99 -16.77
N LEU A 86 -6.26 6.69 -17.14
CA LEU A 86 -5.69 6.16 -18.39
C LEU A 86 -6.68 6.16 -19.57
N LEU A 87 -7.97 6.38 -19.32
CA LEU A 87 -9.05 6.39 -20.32
C LEU A 87 -9.57 7.80 -20.67
N GLY A 88 -8.88 8.85 -20.21
CA GLY A 88 -9.19 10.27 -20.46
C GLY A 88 -8.33 10.91 -21.53
#